data_AF-A0A4D6GT36-F1
#
_entry.id   AF-A0A4D6GT36-F1
#
_cell.length_a   1.000
_cell.length_b   1.000
_cell.length_c   1.000
_cell.angle_alpha   90.00
_cell.angle_beta   90.00
_cell.angle_gamma   90.00
#
_symmetry.space_group_name_H-M   'P 1'
#
loop_
_entity.id
_entity.type
_entity.pdbx_description
1 polymer ?
#
loop_
_entity_poly.entity_id
_entity_poly.type
_entity_poly.pdbx_seq_one_letter_code
_entity_poly.pdbx_strand_id
1 'polypeptide(L)'
;MSDYRAVLEHPETGDREVLYDGERIEHVPYGDSSQDDFSWGYTGAGPNNVAQSILEHAIAETDESFDVNASSVRSEFAGEFTIPVGKSEEWTLSMEEVKEFLRNH
;
A
#
# COMPACT_ATOMS: atom_id res chain seq x y z
N MET A 1 6.83 -14.01 9.01
CA MET A 1 7.13 -13.34 7.73
C MET A 1 6.32 -12.07 7.79
N SER A 2 6.94 -10.92 7.57
CA SER A 2 6.22 -9.65 7.70
C SER A 2 5.50 -9.35 6.38
N ASP A 3 4.20 -9.18 6.46
CA ASP A 3 3.30 -8.98 5.32
C ASP A 3 2.46 -7.72 5.50
N TYR A 4 2.16 -7.09 4.36
CA TYR A 4 1.12 -6.09 4.22
C TYR A 4 -0.22 -6.80 4.10
N ARG A 5 -1.21 -6.36 4.86
CA ARG A 5 -2.56 -6.89 4.82
C ARG A 5 -3.58 -5.76 4.77
N ALA A 6 -4.49 -5.83 3.83
CA ALA A 6 -5.69 -5.01 3.86
C ALA A 6 -6.77 -5.68 4.71
N VAL A 7 -7.31 -4.93 5.69
CA VAL A 7 -8.37 -5.38 6.59
C VAL A 7 -9.64 -4.57 6.37
N LEU A 8 -10.78 -5.24 6.27
CA LEU A 8 -12.07 -4.56 6.06
C LEU A 8 -12.61 -3.88 7.32
N GLU A 9 -12.15 -4.31 8.50
CA GLU A 9 -12.55 -3.79 9.80
C GLU A 9 -11.37 -3.86 10.76
N HIS A 10 -10.68 -2.73 10.96
CA HIS A 10 -9.60 -2.65 11.95
C HIS A 10 -10.18 -2.84 13.36
N PRO A 11 -9.56 -3.67 14.23
CA PRO A 11 -10.10 -4.00 15.56
C PRO A 11 -10.28 -2.82 16.54
N GLU A 12 -9.80 -1.62 16.20
CA GLU A 12 -9.81 -0.45 17.09
C GLU A 12 -10.63 0.71 16.51
N THR A 13 -10.55 0.95 15.20
CA THR A 13 -11.29 2.02 14.54
C THR A 13 -12.52 1.55 13.77
N GLY A 14 -12.61 0.26 13.41
CA GLY A 14 -13.63 -0.25 12.50
C GLY A 14 -13.45 0.21 11.05
N ASP A 15 -12.37 0.94 10.77
CA ASP A 15 -12.07 1.43 9.43
C ASP A 15 -11.38 0.35 8.60
N ARG A 16 -11.48 0.50 7.28
CA ARG A 16 -10.65 -0.28 6.36
C ARG A 16 -9.23 0.23 6.44
N GLU A 17 -8.25 -0.64 6.58
CA GLU A 17 -6.86 -0.23 6.69
C GLU A 17 -5.89 -1.17 5.99
N VAL A 18 -4.69 -0.66 5.73
CA VAL A 18 -3.53 -1.49 5.38
C VAL A 18 -2.63 -1.59 6.61
N LEU A 19 -2.37 -2.82 7.02
CA LEU A 19 -1.53 -3.16 8.15
C LEU A 19 -0.22 -3.78 7.66
N TYR A 20 0.87 -3.55 8.38
CA TYR A 20 2.11 -4.27 8.25
C TYR A 20 2.45 -4.90 9.61
N ASP A 21 2.61 -6.22 9.65
CA ASP A 21 2.82 -6.99 10.90
C ASP A 21 1.78 -6.68 12.01
N GLY A 22 0.55 -6.36 11.60
CA GLY A 22 -0.56 -6.02 12.50
C GLY A 22 -0.62 -4.54 12.92
N GLU A 23 0.36 -3.72 12.56
CA GLU A 23 0.38 -2.28 12.83
C GLU A 23 -0.02 -1.47 11.59
N ARG A 24 -0.55 -0.27 11.77
CA ARG A 24 -0.90 0.60 10.63
C ARG A 24 0.35 1.17 10.01
N ILE A 25 0.37 1.24 8.68
CA ILE A 25 1.39 2.00 7.95
C ILE A 25 0.96 3.47 7.80
N GLU A 26 1.92 4.37 7.70
CA GLU A 26 1.65 5.78 7.40
C GLU A 26 1.14 5.90 5.96
N HIS A 27 0.02 6.61 5.78
CA HIS A 27 -0.56 6.82 4.46
C HIS A 27 -0.04 8.11 3.83
N VAL A 28 0.37 8.02 2.57
CA VAL A 28 0.58 9.20 1.74
C VAL A 28 -0.74 9.98 1.66
N PRO A 29 -0.72 11.32 1.91
CA PRO A 29 -1.93 12.13 1.87
C PRO A 29 -2.69 11.95 0.56
N TYR A 30 -4.02 11.86 0.67
CA TYR A 30 -4.89 11.79 -0.49
C TYR A 30 -4.65 12.98 -1.42
N GLY A 31 -4.47 12.69 -2.70
CA GLY A 31 -4.39 13.70 -3.75
C GLY A 31 -5.29 13.26 -4.90
N ASP A 32 -6.40 13.97 -5.12
CA ASP A 32 -7.42 13.63 -6.12
C ASP A 32 -6.80 13.30 -7.50
N SER A 33 -6.68 12.02 -7.80
CA SER A 33 -6.44 11.50 -9.15
C SER A 33 -7.66 10.71 -9.64
N SER A 34 -7.83 10.59 -10.95
CA SER A 34 -8.97 9.89 -11.57
C SER A 34 -9.05 8.40 -11.25
N GLN A 35 -8.09 7.82 -10.52
CA GLN A 35 -8.13 6.44 -10.06
C GLN A 35 -8.48 6.32 -8.57
N ASP A 36 -8.66 7.44 -7.87
CA ASP A 36 -8.92 7.45 -6.43
C ASP A 36 -10.41 7.44 -6.06
N ASP A 37 -11.28 7.05 -7.00
CA ASP A 37 -12.73 6.88 -6.78
C ASP A 37 -13.06 5.87 -5.66
N PHE A 38 -12.08 5.12 -5.17
CA PHE A 38 -12.19 4.12 -4.12
C PHE A 38 -11.16 4.37 -3.02
N SER A 39 -11.57 4.37 -1.76
CA SER A 39 -10.71 4.72 -0.64
C SER A 39 -10.44 3.55 0.33
N TRP A 40 -9.20 3.45 0.79
CA TRP A 40 -8.71 2.61 1.90
C TRP A 40 -8.07 3.52 2.96
N GLY A 41 -8.25 3.21 4.24
CA GLY A 41 -7.66 3.96 5.35
C GLY A 41 -8.49 5.14 5.87
N TYR A 42 -8.10 5.64 7.05
CA TYR A 42 -8.71 6.80 7.73
C TYR A 42 -8.65 8.11 6.92
N THR A 43 -7.60 8.30 6.12
CA THR A 43 -7.45 9.47 5.23
C THR A 43 -8.11 9.27 3.86
N GLY A 44 -8.59 8.06 3.59
CA GLY A 44 -9.26 7.70 2.36
C GLY A 44 -8.35 7.68 1.13
N ALA A 45 -7.24 6.95 1.17
CA ALA A 45 -6.29 6.83 0.07
C ALA A 45 -6.82 5.94 -1.06
N GLY A 46 -6.70 6.39 -2.31
CA GLY A 46 -7.00 5.55 -3.48
C GLY A 46 -5.94 4.49 -3.75
N PRO A 47 -6.19 3.55 -4.69
CA PRO A 47 -5.28 2.43 -4.96
C PRO A 47 -3.84 2.87 -5.24
N ASN A 48 -3.65 3.98 -5.95
CA ASN A 48 -2.32 4.54 -6.21
C ASN A 48 -1.65 5.10 -4.96
N ASN A 49 -2.42 5.76 -4.09
CA ASN A 49 -1.88 6.29 -2.85
C ASN A 49 -1.59 5.17 -1.86
N VAL A 50 -2.44 4.13 -1.80
CA VAL A 50 -2.16 2.91 -1.03
C VAL A 50 -0.88 2.24 -1.53
N ALA A 51 -0.74 2.06 -2.85
CA ALA A 51 0.49 1.55 -3.45
C ALA A 51 1.71 2.39 -3.05
N GLN A 52 1.60 3.72 -3.14
CA GLN A 52 2.68 4.62 -2.75
C GLN A 52 3.01 4.48 -1.26
N SER A 53 2.01 4.39 -0.37
CA SER A 53 2.22 4.20 1.07
C SER A 53 2.99 2.92 1.35
N ILE A 54 2.62 1.81 0.68
CA ILE A 54 3.32 0.52 0.83
C ILE A 54 4.76 0.61 0.35
N LEU A 55 5.00 1.25 -0.81
CA LEU A 55 6.33 1.43 -1.37
C LEU A 55 7.21 2.31 -0.48
N GLU A 56 6.71 3.46 -0.02
CA GLU A 56 7.43 4.36 0.88
C GLU A 56 7.72 3.70 2.23
N HIS A 57 6.75 2.99 2.78
CA HIS A 57 6.94 2.19 4.00
C HIS A 57 8.01 1.12 3.80
N ALA A 58 7.98 0.38 2.69
CA ALA A 58 8.98 -0.63 2.38
C ALA A 58 10.39 -0.04 2.26
N ILE A 59 10.54 1.12 1.61
CA ILE A 59 11.82 1.84 1.49
C ILE A 59 12.31 2.30 2.87
N ALA A 60 11.42 2.75 3.75
CA ALA A 60 11.77 3.24 5.08
C ALA A 60 12.15 2.13 6.07
N GLU A 61 11.47 0.97 6.01
CA GLU A 61 11.65 -0.13 6.96
C GLU A 61 12.81 -1.08 6.63
N THR A 62 13.40 -0.97 5.43
CA THR A 62 14.50 -1.84 5.01
C THR A 62 15.82 -1.09 4.94
N ASP A 63 16.91 -1.76 5.30
CA ASP A 63 18.28 -1.24 5.14
C ASP A 63 18.76 -1.25 3.67
N GLU A 64 17.88 -1.54 2.71
CA GLU A 64 18.22 -1.61 1.29
C GLU A 64 18.01 -0.24 0.65
N SER A 65 19.02 0.24 -0.09
CA SER A 65 18.88 1.44 -0.90
C SER A 65 18.26 1.08 -2.26
N PHE A 66 17.05 1.56 -2.52
CA PHE A 66 16.45 1.51 -3.86
C PHE A 66 16.63 2.86 -4.56
N ASP A 67 17.02 2.85 -5.83
CA ASP A 67 17.14 4.05 -6.67
C ASP A 67 15.82 4.34 -7.42
N VAL A 68 14.70 4.07 -6.75
CA VAL A 68 13.36 4.20 -7.30
C VAL A 68 12.55 5.21 -6.51
N ASN A 69 11.82 6.06 -7.22
CA ASN A 69 10.89 6.98 -6.59
C ASN A 69 9.52 6.29 -6.48
N ALA A 70 9.05 6.03 -5.26
CA ALA A 70 7.75 5.39 -5.00
C ALA A 70 6.60 6.05 -5.78
N SER A 71 6.58 7.38 -5.85
CA SER A 71 5.54 8.13 -6.58
C SER A 71 5.53 7.86 -8.09
N SER A 72 6.68 7.53 -8.70
CA SER A 72 6.74 7.26 -10.15
C SER A 72 6.31 5.85 -10.54
N VAL A 73 6.40 4.88 -9.61
CA VAL A 73 6.08 3.47 -9.88
C VAL A 73 4.78 2.98 -9.25
N ARG A 74 4.12 3.81 -8.43
CA ARG A 74 2.88 3.45 -7.70
C ARG A 74 1.76 2.89 -8.58
N SER A 75 1.59 3.41 -9.80
CA SER A 75 0.53 2.94 -10.70
C SER A 75 0.83 1.59 -11.34
N GLU A 76 2.10 1.32 -11.60
CA GLU A 76 2.56 0.02 -12.07
C GLU A 76 2.43 -1.02 -10.95
N PHE A 77 2.88 -0.68 -9.75
CA PHE A 77 2.72 -1.51 -8.56
C PHE A 77 1.25 -1.85 -8.26
N ALA A 78 0.36 -0.85 -8.28
CA ALA A 78 -1.06 -1.05 -8.05
C ALA A 78 -1.68 -2.01 -9.09
N GLY A 79 -1.21 -1.93 -10.34
CA GLY A 79 -1.62 -2.83 -11.42
C GLY A 79 -1.05 -4.24 -11.27
N GLU A 80 0.23 -4.38 -10.93
CA GLU A 80 0.92 -5.66 -10.79
C GLU A 80 0.35 -6.50 -9.64
N PHE A 81 0.25 -5.92 -8.45
CA PHE A 81 -0.27 -6.60 -7.28
C PHE A 81 -1.79 -6.60 -7.21
N THR A 82 -2.45 -6.07 -8.26
CA THR A 82 -3.90 -5.97 -8.39
C THR A 82 -4.53 -5.52 -7.08
N ILE A 83 -4.06 -4.39 -6.52
CA ILE A 83 -4.64 -3.86 -5.28
C ILE A 83 -6.15 -3.74 -5.53
N PRO A 84 -6.98 -4.62 -4.94
CA PRO A 84 -8.31 -4.87 -5.45
C PRO A 84 -9.09 -3.57 -5.41
N VAL A 85 -9.61 -3.21 -6.58
CA VAL A 85 -10.44 -2.03 -6.79
C VAL A 85 -11.84 -2.36 -6.26
N GLY A 86 -11.93 -2.49 -4.94
CA GLY A 86 -13.09 -3.09 -4.30
C GLY A 86 -13.04 -2.92 -2.79
N LYS A 87 -14.09 -2.32 -2.25
CA LYS A 87 -14.34 -2.10 -0.82
C LYS A 87 -14.59 -3.40 -0.03
N SER A 88 -14.25 -4.58 -0.55
CA SER A 88 -14.85 -5.84 -0.09
C SER A 88 -13.90 -7.03 -0.03
N GLU A 89 -12.62 -6.86 -0.36
CA GLU A 89 -11.67 -7.97 -0.34
C GLU A 89 -10.45 -7.63 0.51
N GLU A 90 -10.18 -8.51 1.48
CA GLU A 90 -8.91 -8.56 2.17
C GLU A 90 -7.87 -9.18 1.23
N TRP A 91 -6.65 -8.68 1.31
CA TRP A 91 -5.52 -9.21 0.55
C TRP A 91 -4.26 -9.14 1.39
N THR A 92 -3.27 -9.92 0.97
CA THR A 92 -1.96 -10.00 1.62
C THR A 92 -0.88 -9.86 0.56
N LEU A 93 0.17 -9.11 0.88
CA LEU A 93 1.33 -8.89 0.04
C LEU A 93 2.58 -8.97 0.92
N SER A 94 3.53 -9.82 0.58
CA SER A 94 4.74 -9.97 1.41
C SER A 94 5.73 -8.81 1.20
N MET A 95 6.52 -8.50 2.23
CA MET A 95 7.61 -7.52 2.09
C MET A 95 8.61 -7.93 0.98
N GLU A 96 8.88 -9.22 0.81
CA GLU A 96 9.78 -9.68 -0.24
C GLU A 96 9.25 -9.38 -1.65
N GLU A 97 7.95 -9.55 -1.89
CA GLU A 97 7.33 -9.18 -3.19
C GLU A 97 7.46 -7.68 -3.47
N VAL A 98 7.28 -6.83 -2.45
CA VAL A 98 7.46 -5.37 -2.59
C VAL A 98 8.92 -5.03 -2.89
N LYS A 99 9.87 -5.68 -2.21
CA LYS A 99 11.31 -5.49 -2.45
C LYS A 99 11.72 -5.97 -3.84
N GLU A 100 11.21 -7.11 -4.30
CA GLU A 100 11.46 -7.61 -5.65
C GLU A 100 10.98 -6.62 -6.71
N PHE A 101 9.79 -6.03 -6.52
CA PHE A 101 9.30 -4.96 -7.37
C PHE A 101 10.24 -3.75 -7.38
N LEU A 102 10.65 -3.27 -6.20
CA LEU A 102 11.54 -2.11 -6.04
C LEU A 102 12.95 -2.36 -6.61
N ARG A 103 13.44 -3.61 -6.65
CA ARG A 103 14.74 -3.95 -7.26
C ARG A 103 14.69 -4.01 -8.78
N ASN A 104 13.51 -4.24 -9.35
CA ASN A 104 13.31 -4.35 -10.80
C ASN A 104 13.05 -2.99 -11.47
N HIS A 105 12.94 -1.92 -10.69
CA HIS A 105 12.67 -0.55 -11.13
C HIS A 105 13.74 0.42 -10.64
#